data_AF-A0A7S4I9T9-F1
#
_entry.id   AF-A0A7S4I9T9-F1
#
_cell.length_a   1.000
_cell.length_b   1.000
_cell.length_c   1.000
_cell.angle_alpha   90.00
_cell.angle_beta   90.00
_cell.angle_gamma   90.00
#
_symmetry.space_group_name_H-M   'P 1'
#
loop_
_entity.id
_entity.type
_entity.pdbx_description
1 polymer ?
#
loop_
_entity_poly.entity_id
_entity_poly.type
_entity_poly.pdbx_seq_one_letter_code
_entity_poly.pdbx_strand_id
1 'polypeptide(L)'
;SLLPPASPPPAAPPPPVAPLPLSPVRTAMFAMESLALAAFSVVGAQSGITRGLPPVVCACMGVTIAFGGVFRDLLIQKDIALGHTARNQSYGIASAAGAGMYVGLRELHVRYACRMLEGGIPLGARILAGMGAAIAVRIYAWREILDGGDFVQPMAQSADANFERLRAVAKALRGSG
;
A
#
# COMPACT_ATOMS: atom_id res chain seq x y z
N SER A 1 3.49 -8.25 -41.19
CA SER A 1 4.39 -7.08 -41.11
C SER A 1 3.99 -6.08 -40.01
N LEU A 2 3.40 -6.52 -38.90
CA LEU A 2 3.04 -5.65 -37.77
C LEU A 2 3.96 -5.91 -36.56
N LEU A 3 5.26 -5.70 -36.71
CA LEU A 3 6.15 -5.65 -35.56
C LEU A 3 6.27 -4.17 -35.15
N PRO A 4 5.90 -3.77 -33.93
CA PRO A 4 6.22 -2.43 -33.45
C PRO A 4 7.74 -2.24 -33.45
N PRO A 5 8.24 -1.02 -33.72
CA PRO A 5 9.67 -0.75 -33.75
C PRO A 5 10.32 -1.14 -32.41
N ALA A 6 11.56 -1.66 -32.47
CA ALA A 6 12.30 -2.10 -31.31
C ALA A 6 12.33 -1.00 -30.24
N SER A 7 11.83 -1.32 -29.04
CA SER A 7 11.94 -0.44 -27.88
C SER A 7 13.42 -0.17 -27.58
N PRO A 8 13.81 1.07 -27.23
CA PRO A 8 15.19 1.39 -26.87
C PRO A 8 15.68 0.50 -25.71
N PRO A 9 16.99 0.22 -25.63
CA PRO A 9 17.56 -0.61 -24.56
C PRO A 9 17.17 -0.04 -23.19
N PRO A 10 17.03 -0.89 -22.15
CA PRO A 10 16.69 -0.43 -20.81
C PRO A 10 17.70 0.63 -20.39
N ALA A 11 17.22 1.85 -20.15
CA ALA A 11 18.06 2.91 -19.61
C ALA A 11 18.71 2.36 -18.33
N ALA A 12 20.03 2.51 -18.21
CA ALA A 12 20.76 2.11 -17.02
C ALA A 12 20.02 2.65 -15.77
N PRO A 13 19.92 1.86 -14.69
CA PRO A 13 19.27 2.33 -13.48
C PRO A 13 19.89 3.66 -13.09
N PRO A 14 19.08 4.70 -12.81
CA PRO A 14 19.61 5.98 -12.40
C PRO A 14 20.56 5.75 -11.22
N PRO A 15 21.70 6.48 -11.15
CA PRO A 15 22.62 6.33 -10.04
C PRO A 15 21.85 6.52 -8.71
N PRO A 16 22.19 5.75 -7.66
CA PRO A 16 21.52 5.85 -6.37
C PRO A 16 21.56 7.31 -5.92
N VAL A 17 20.37 7.93 -5.91
CA VAL A 17 20.23 9.32 -5.52
C VAL A 17 20.52 9.35 -4.03
N ALA A 18 21.65 9.96 -3.63
CA ALA A 18 22.00 10.09 -2.23
C ALA A 18 20.80 10.66 -1.46
N PRO A 19 20.43 10.07 -0.30
CA PRO A 19 19.25 10.51 0.44
C PRO A 19 19.45 11.98 0.83
N LEU A 20 18.73 12.86 0.16
CA LEU A 20 18.71 14.28 0.50
C LEU A 20 18.23 14.41 1.96
N PRO A 21 18.93 15.17 2.82
CA PRO A 21 18.50 15.38 4.19
C PRO A 21 17.09 15.96 4.18
N LEU A 22 16.13 15.19 4.71
CA LEU A 22 14.73 15.60 4.73
C LEU A 22 14.62 16.79 5.68
N SER A 23 14.11 17.91 5.19
CA SER A 23 13.79 19.04 6.06
C SER A 23 12.82 18.61 7.16
N PRO A 24 12.93 19.13 8.39
CA PRO A 24 12.07 18.74 9.51
C PRO A 24 10.57 18.90 9.17
N VAL A 25 10.22 19.85 8.32
CA VAL A 25 8.87 20.05 7.79
C VAL A 25 8.37 18.84 7.00
N ARG A 26 9.21 18.23 6.17
CA ARG A 26 8.84 17.07 5.35
C ARG A 26 8.60 15.83 6.19
N THR A 27 9.40 15.63 7.23
CA THR A 27 9.22 14.56 8.22
C THR A 27 7.92 14.76 9.00
N ALA A 28 7.63 15.99 9.45
CA ALA A 28 6.39 16.30 10.15
C ALA A 28 5.16 16.06 9.26
N MET A 29 5.19 16.47 7.98
CA MET A 29 4.09 16.20 7.06
C MET A 29 3.85 14.69 6.87
N PHE A 30 4.92 13.90 6.70
CA PHE A 30 4.80 12.45 6.56
C PHE A 30 4.24 11.77 7.83
N ALA A 31 4.66 12.23 9.00
CA ALA A 31 4.17 11.73 10.29
C ALA A 31 2.68 12.04 10.47
N MET A 32 2.27 13.30 10.23
CA MET A 32 0.87 13.71 10.30
C MET A 32 -0.01 12.95 9.30
N GLU A 33 0.50 12.73 8.11
CA GLU A 33 -0.20 11.98 7.07
C GLU A 33 -0.37 10.50 7.40
N SER A 34 0.64 9.88 8.00
CA SER A 34 0.56 8.49 8.47
C SER A 34 -0.40 8.35 9.65
N LEU A 35 -0.41 9.31 10.55
CA LEU A 35 -1.36 9.36 11.67
C LEU A 35 -2.80 9.51 11.17
N ALA A 36 -3.04 10.44 10.24
CA ALA A 36 -4.34 10.65 9.63
C ALA A 36 -4.83 9.38 8.92
N LEU A 37 -4.00 8.78 8.06
CA LEU A 37 -4.37 7.56 7.34
C LEU A 37 -4.72 6.41 8.31
N ALA A 38 -3.92 6.21 9.36
CA ALA A 38 -4.15 5.16 10.33
C ALA A 38 -5.45 5.38 11.13
N ALA A 39 -5.69 6.61 11.61
CA ALA A 39 -6.92 6.94 12.34
C ALA A 39 -8.17 6.81 11.48
N PHE A 40 -8.16 7.38 10.27
CA PHE A 40 -9.32 7.35 9.37
C PHE A 40 -9.62 5.96 8.80
N SER A 41 -8.59 5.13 8.57
CA SER A 41 -8.78 3.72 8.16
C SER A 41 -9.60 2.95 9.21
N VAL A 42 -9.26 3.11 10.49
CA VAL A 42 -9.98 2.46 11.60
C VAL A 42 -11.37 3.06 11.80
N VAL A 43 -11.51 4.38 11.75
CA VAL A 43 -12.82 5.06 11.86
C VAL A 43 -13.75 4.63 10.72
N GLY A 44 -13.25 4.51 9.49
CA GLY A 44 -14.00 4.02 8.34
C GLY A 44 -14.51 2.59 8.55
N ALA A 45 -13.63 1.69 9.01
CA ALA A 45 -14.01 0.32 9.31
C ALA A 45 -15.01 0.23 10.48
N GLN A 46 -14.82 1.03 11.54
CA GLN A 46 -15.74 1.13 12.66
C GLN A 46 -17.13 1.63 12.22
N SER A 47 -17.17 2.63 11.34
CA SER A 47 -18.41 3.17 10.78
C SER A 47 -19.20 2.15 9.96
N GLY A 48 -18.51 1.19 9.33
CA GLY A 48 -19.15 0.06 8.67
C GLY A 48 -19.82 -0.88 9.67
N ILE A 49 -19.11 -1.20 10.76
CA ILE A 49 -19.59 -2.13 11.79
C ILE A 49 -20.79 -1.56 12.54
N THR A 50 -20.79 -0.27 12.87
CA THR A 50 -21.93 0.36 13.56
C THR A 50 -23.21 0.34 12.72
N ARG A 51 -23.09 0.23 11.40
CA ARG A 51 -24.21 0.05 10.47
C ARG A 51 -24.62 -1.40 10.25
N GLY A 52 -23.98 -2.37 10.91
CA GLY A 52 -24.28 -3.80 10.77
C GLY A 52 -23.86 -4.38 9.41
N LEU A 53 -22.92 -3.74 8.70
CA LEU A 53 -22.46 -4.20 7.39
C LEU A 53 -21.59 -5.47 7.52
N PRO A 54 -21.53 -6.30 6.45
CA PRO A 54 -20.66 -7.46 6.44
C PRO A 54 -19.17 -7.05 6.56
N PRO A 55 -18.31 -7.92 7.11
CA PRO A 55 -16.92 -7.60 7.44
C PRO A 55 -16.10 -7.15 6.23
N VAL A 56 -16.37 -7.71 5.05
CA VAL A 56 -15.72 -7.33 3.79
C VAL A 56 -15.99 -5.86 3.46
N VAL A 57 -17.24 -5.41 3.60
CA VAL A 57 -17.62 -4.01 3.31
C VAL A 57 -16.99 -3.07 4.33
N CYS A 58 -16.90 -3.49 5.60
CA CYS A 58 -16.22 -2.71 6.64
C CYS A 58 -14.72 -2.51 6.30
N ALA A 59 -14.04 -3.55 5.80
CA ALA A 59 -12.66 -3.43 5.35
C ALA A 59 -12.54 -2.46 4.15
N CYS A 60 -13.45 -2.58 3.17
CA CYS A 60 -13.49 -1.66 2.03
C CYS A 60 -13.69 -0.20 2.47
N MET A 61 -14.56 0.08 3.44
CA MET A 61 -14.75 1.43 3.98
C MET A 61 -13.50 1.99 4.66
N GLY A 62 -12.62 1.15 5.20
CA GLY A 62 -11.33 1.60 5.73
C GLY A 62 -10.29 1.83 4.62
N VAL A 63 -10.33 1.07 3.53
CA VAL A 63 -9.41 1.21 2.39
C VAL A 63 -9.67 2.51 1.61
N THR A 64 -10.90 3.01 1.59
CA THR A 64 -11.26 4.24 0.86
C THR A 64 -10.43 5.46 1.25
N ILE A 65 -9.86 5.50 2.46
CA ILE A 65 -8.97 6.59 2.88
C ILE A 65 -7.74 6.73 1.98
N ALA A 66 -7.25 5.63 1.39
CA ALA A 66 -6.13 5.67 0.46
C ALA A 66 -6.47 6.47 -0.80
N PHE A 67 -7.74 6.50 -1.24
CA PHE A 67 -8.16 7.32 -2.36
C PHE A 67 -7.95 8.82 -2.08
N GLY A 68 -8.11 9.28 -0.84
CA GLY A 68 -7.85 10.68 -0.48
C GLY A 68 -6.38 11.08 -0.69
N GLY A 69 -5.45 10.20 -0.30
CA GLY A 69 -4.01 10.39 -0.53
C GLY A 69 -3.66 10.40 -2.01
N VAL A 70 -4.18 9.42 -2.77
CA VAL A 70 -3.99 9.34 -4.22
C VAL A 70 -4.58 10.55 -4.93
N PHE A 71 -5.79 10.99 -4.56
CA PHE A 71 -6.46 12.13 -5.18
C PHE A 71 -5.71 13.45 -4.95
N ARG A 72 -5.18 13.68 -3.74
CA ARG A 72 -4.30 14.83 -3.46
C ARG A 72 -3.04 14.79 -4.34
N ASP A 73 -2.46 13.62 -4.52
CA ASP A 73 -1.24 13.46 -5.30
C ASP A 73 -1.52 13.63 -6.81
N LEU A 74 -2.70 13.24 -7.29
CA LEU A 74 -3.20 13.51 -8.65
C LEU A 74 -3.46 15.01 -8.89
N LEU A 75 -4.13 15.70 -7.96
CA LEU A 75 -4.45 17.13 -8.07
C LEU A 75 -3.21 18.02 -8.08
N ILE A 76 -2.20 17.67 -7.29
CA ILE A 76 -0.95 18.41 -7.20
C ILE A 76 -0.04 18.08 -8.40
N GLN A 77 -0.50 17.22 -9.32
CA GLN A 77 0.27 16.76 -10.49
C GLN A 77 1.68 16.33 -10.08
N LYS A 78 1.76 15.67 -8.91
CA LYS A 78 3.01 15.30 -8.24
C LYS A 78 3.63 14.05 -8.87
N ASP A 79 3.36 13.83 -10.15
CA ASP A 79 3.93 12.75 -10.92
C ASP A 79 5.32 13.21 -11.42
N ILE A 80 6.30 12.32 -11.32
CA ILE A 80 7.57 12.32 -12.08
C ILE A 80 8.74 13.19 -11.57
N ALA A 81 8.58 14.25 -10.78
CA ALA A 81 9.75 15.09 -10.43
C ALA A 81 10.77 14.46 -9.45
N LEU A 82 10.42 13.35 -8.77
CA LEU A 82 11.29 12.67 -7.80
C LEU A 82 11.23 11.13 -7.93
N GLY A 83 11.18 10.58 -9.14
CA GLY A 83 11.64 9.21 -9.48
C GLY A 83 11.14 7.98 -8.69
N HIS A 84 10.27 8.09 -7.69
CA HIS A 84 9.89 6.99 -6.80
C HIS A 84 8.39 6.74 -6.89
N THR A 85 7.99 6.02 -7.94
CA THR A 85 6.66 5.43 -8.14
C THR A 85 6.20 4.55 -6.95
N ALA A 86 7.12 4.19 -6.04
CA ALA A 86 6.86 3.44 -4.81
C ALA A 86 5.94 4.16 -3.78
N ARG A 87 5.75 5.48 -3.86
CA ARG A 87 4.99 6.21 -2.82
C ARG A 87 3.49 5.93 -2.89
N ASN A 88 2.90 5.86 -4.07
CA ASN A 88 1.45 5.68 -4.25
C ASN A 88 0.98 4.27 -3.85
N GLN A 89 1.84 3.26 -4.02
CA GLN A 89 1.52 1.87 -3.67
C GLN A 89 1.47 1.64 -2.15
N SER A 90 2.24 2.42 -1.38
CA SER A 90 2.25 2.35 0.09
C SER A 90 0.91 2.73 0.72
N TYR A 91 0.14 3.67 0.13
CA TYR A 91 -1.14 4.12 0.69
C TYR A 91 -2.20 3.02 0.75
N GLY A 92 -2.36 2.29 -0.35
CA GLY A 92 -3.34 1.21 -0.44
C GLY A 92 -3.00 0.05 0.49
N ILE A 93 -1.72 -0.33 0.56
CA ILE A 93 -1.25 -1.43 1.41
C ILE A 93 -1.37 -1.06 2.89
N ALA A 94 -1.02 0.18 3.27
CA ALA A 94 -1.14 0.64 4.64
C ALA A 94 -2.61 0.74 5.11
N SER A 95 -3.51 1.26 4.28
CA SER A 95 -4.93 1.36 4.63
C SER A 95 -5.60 -0.01 4.68
N ALA A 96 -5.24 -0.92 3.78
CA ALA A 96 -5.72 -2.30 3.76
C ALA A 96 -5.20 -3.10 4.97
N ALA A 97 -3.93 -2.92 5.34
CA ALA A 97 -3.37 -3.56 6.53
C ALA A 97 -4.06 -3.09 7.81
N GLY A 98 -4.27 -1.78 7.99
CA GLY A 98 -4.96 -1.23 9.16
C GLY A 98 -6.42 -1.67 9.27
N ALA A 99 -7.19 -1.53 8.18
CA ALA A 99 -8.60 -1.93 8.13
C ALA A 99 -8.76 -3.45 8.24
N GLY A 100 -7.91 -4.20 7.55
CA GLY A 100 -7.89 -5.67 7.58
C GLY A 100 -7.51 -6.22 8.95
N MET A 101 -6.53 -5.63 9.63
CA MET A 101 -6.16 -6.01 11.00
C MET A 101 -7.33 -5.74 11.96
N TYR A 102 -7.98 -4.59 11.86
CA TYR A 102 -9.13 -4.25 12.71
C TYR A 102 -10.33 -5.20 12.49
N VAL A 103 -10.68 -5.49 11.23
CA VAL A 103 -11.76 -6.43 10.88
C VAL A 103 -11.39 -7.87 11.23
N GLY A 104 -10.16 -8.29 11.00
CA GLY A 104 -9.66 -9.62 11.33
C GLY A 104 -9.69 -9.90 12.84
N LEU A 105 -9.24 -8.94 13.66
CA LEU A 105 -9.35 -9.03 15.12
C LEU A 105 -10.81 -9.09 15.58
N ARG A 106 -11.74 -8.42 14.88
CA ARG A 106 -13.17 -8.53 15.17
C ARG A 106 -13.71 -9.93 14.86
N GLU A 107 -13.41 -10.49 13.70
CA GLU A 107 -13.88 -11.84 13.32
C GLU A 107 -13.30 -12.92 14.24
N LEU A 108 -12.02 -12.81 14.60
CA LEU A 108 -11.38 -13.65 15.62
C LEU A 108 -12.12 -13.50 16.96
N HIS A 109 -12.44 -12.28 17.38
CA HIS A 109 -13.19 -12.09 18.62
C HIS A 109 -14.58 -12.74 18.55
N VAL A 110 -15.34 -12.58 17.45
CA VAL A 110 -16.66 -13.21 17.30
C VAL A 110 -16.56 -14.75 17.33
N ARG A 111 -15.51 -15.33 16.74
CA ARG A 111 -15.29 -16.79 16.71
C ARG A 111 -14.74 -17.38 18.02
N TYR A 112 -13.88 -16.64 18.74
CA TYR A 112 -13.26 -17.08 20.00
C TYR A 112 -13.99 -16.55 21.26
N ALA A 113 -15.06 -15.75 21.11
CA ALA A 113 -15.82 -15.10 22.18
C ALA A 113 -16.51 -16.06 23.19
N CYS A 114 -16.58 -17.36 22.93
CA CYS A 114 -17.19 -18.29 23.89
C CYS A 114 -16.31 -18.54 25.15
N ARG A 115 -15.09 -18.01 25.22
CA ARG A 115 -14.21 -18.09 26.40
C ARG A 115 -13.53 -16.74 26.74
N MET A 116 -14.30 -15.68 26.93
CA MET A 116 -13.75 -14.41 27.43
C MET A 116 -14.68 -13.69 28.40
N LEU A 117 -15.16 -14.45 29.38
CA LEU A 117 -15.85 -13.94 30.55
C LEU A 117 -14.76 -13.48 31.54
N GLU A 118 -14.28 -12.24 31.38
CA GLU A 118 -13.73 -11.34 32.44
C GLU A 118 -12.99 -10.09 31.91
N GLY A 119 -12.75 -9.96 30.61
CA GLY A 119 -12.05 -8.77 30.11
C GLY A 119 -11.78 -8.78 28.62
N GLY A 120 -12.83 -9.05 27.81
CA GLY A 120 -12.72 -9.12 26.36
C GLY A 120 -11.89 -7.98 25.78
N ILE A 121 -11.09 -8.27 24.73
CA ILE A 121 -10.21 -7.31 24.05
C ILE A 121 -10.96 -5.98 23.89
N PRO A 122 -10.58 -4.91 24.63
CA PRO A 122 -11.35 -3.69 24.64
C PRO A 122 -11.39 -3.14 23.21
N LEU A 123 -12.49 -2.47 22.85
CA LEU A 123 -12.62 -1.81 21.56
C LEU A 123 -11.37 -0.95 21.26
N GLY A 124 -10.81 -0.32 22.30
CA GLY A 124 -9.54 0.39 22.26
C GLY A 124 -8.33 -0.45 21.83
N ALA A 125 -8.18 -1.69 22.31
CA ALA A 125 -7.07 -2.56 21.90
C ALA A 125 -7.16 -2.96 20.41
N ARG A 126 -8.37 -3.14 19.86
CA ARG A 126 -8.54 -3.39 18.41
C ARG A 126 -8.20 -2.16 17.58
N ILE A 127 -8.62 -0.97 18.04
CA ILE A 127 -8.30 0.31 17.40
C ILE A 127 -6.79 0.53 17.40
N LEU A 128 -6.14 0.33 18.55
CA LEU A 128 -4.68 0.46 18.69
C LEU A 128 -3.92 -0.55 17.84
N ALA A 129 -4.38 -1.81 17.76
CA ALA A 129 -3.76 -2.83 16.92
C ALA A 129 -3.90 -2.50 15.42
N GLY A 130 -5.07 -2.04 14.97
CA GLY A 130 -5.28 -1.62 13.58
C GLY A 130 -4.46 -0.38 13.22
N MET A 131 -4.45 0.62 14.11
CA MET A 131 -3.67 1.84 13.93
C MET A 131 -2.16 1.56 13.95
N GLY A 132 -1.71 0.71 14.88
CA GLY A 132 -0.34 0.24 14.98
C GLY A 132 0.12 -0.53 13.74
N ALA A 133 -0.72 -1.40 13.18
CA ALA A 133 -0.42 -2.12 11.94
C ALA A 133 -0.26 -1.17 10.74
N ALA A 134 -1.15 -0.19 10.58
CA ALA A 134 -1.05 0.80 9.51
C ALA A 134 0.22 1.67 9.64
N ILE A 135 0.54 2.11 10.86
CA ILE A 135 1.75 2.89 11.16
C ILE A 135 3.01 2.04 10.95
N ALA A 136 3.02 0.78 11.39
CA ALA A 136 4.14 -0.13 11.23
C ALA A 136 4.46 -0.38 9.75
N VAL A 137 3.44 -0.61 8.91
CA VAL A 137 3.61 -0.74 7.46
C VAL A 137 4.19 0.53 6.86
N ARG A 138 3.76 1.71 7.32
CA ARG A 138 4.31 3.00 6.87
C ARG A 138 5.76 3.22 7.30
N ILE A 139 6.11 2.88 8.54
CA ILE A 139 7.49 2.98 9.05
C ILE A 139 8.39 2.00 8.30
N TYR A 140 7.92 0.77 8.09
CA TYR A 140 8.65 -0.24 7.35
C TYR A 140 8.89 0.19 5.90
N ALA A 141 7.84 0.68 5.21
CA ALA A 141 7.97 1.23 3.86
C ALA A 141 8.92 2.44 3.80
N TRP A 142 8.91 3.29 4.83
CA TRP A 142 9.82 4.43 4.91
C TRP A 142 11.28 4.00 5.10
N ARG A 143 11.53 2.95 5.88
CA ARG A 143 12.86 2.36 6.07
C ARG A 143 13.38 1.74 4.78
N GLU A 144 12.55 0.98 4.08
CA GLU A 144 12.92 0.35 2.81
C GLU A 144 13.24 1.39 1.72
N ILE A 145 12.50 2.50 1.68
CA ILE A 145 12.78 3.63 0.76
C ILE A 145 14.09 4.34 1.12
N LEU A 146 14.46 4.43 2.40
CA LEU A 146 15.73 5.01 2.84
C LEU A 146 16.93 4.11 2.51
N ASP A 147 16.73 2.80 2.51
CA ASP A 147 17.74 1.80 2.16
C ASP A 147 17.96 1.69 0.63
N GLY A 148 17.28 2.51 -0.17
CA GLY A 148 17.40 2.51 -1.64
C GLY A 148 16.72 1.32 -2.32
N GLY A 149 15.86 0.60 -1.60
CA GLY A 149 15.08 -0.52 -2.12
C GLY A 149 13.74 -0.07 -2.71
N ASP A 150 13.31 -0.73 -3.78
CA ASP A 150 11.94 -0.63 -4.29
C ASP A 150 11.03 -1.55 -3.48
N PHE A 151 10.18 -0.98 -2.61
CA PHE A 151 9.19 -1.74 -1.80
C PHE A 151 8.28 -2.62 -2.67
N VAL A 152 7.96 -2.16 -3.88
CA VAL A 152 7.27 -2.90 -4.93
C VAL A 152 7.89 -2.48 -6.25
N GLN A 153 8.20 -3.43 -7.13
CA GLN A 153 8.77 -3.12 -8.44
C GLN A 153 7.88 -2.12 -9.19
N PRO A 154 8.46 -1.05 -9.75
CA PRO A 154 7.70 -0.09 -10.53
C PRO A 154 7.01 -0.79 -11.71
N MET A 155 5.80 -0.35 -12.02
CA MET A 155 4.95 -0.97 -13.04
C MET A 155 5.62 -1.01 -14.43
N ALA A 156 6.49 -0.04 -14.73
CA ALA A 156 7.31 -0.03 -15.94
C ALA A 156 8.24 -1.25 -16.03
N GLN A 157 8.98 -1.56 -14.95
CA GLN A 157 9.87 -2.72 -14.89
C GLN A 157 9.10 -4.04 -14.96
N SER A 158 7.93 -4.10 -14.31
CA SER A 158 7.04 -5.27 -14.39
C SER A 158 6.44 -5.46 -15.78
N ALA A 159 6.15 -4.37 -16.51
CA ALA A 159 5.68 -4.43 -17.88
C ALA A 159 6.77 -4.98 -18.82
N ASP A 160 7.99 -4.48 -18.72
CA ASP A 160 9.13 -4.95 -19.52
C ASP A 160 9.42 -6.44 -19.29
N ALA A 161 9.43 -6.88 -18.03
CA ALA A 161 9.60 -8.29 -17.68
C ALA A 161 8.46 -9.17 -18.21
N ASN A 162 7.22 -8.67 -18.21
CA ASN A 162 6.08 -9.38 -18.81
C ASN A 162 6.21 -9.47 -20.34
N PHE A 163 6.67 -8.42 -21.01
CA PHE A 163 6.91 -8.46 -22.45
C PHE A 163 8.01 -9.46 -22.83
N GLU A 164 9.07 -9.59 -22.04
CA GLU A 164 10.10 -10.61 -22.25
C GLU A 164 9.55 -12.03 -22.07
N ARG A 165 8.75 -12.28 -21.04
CA ARG A 165 8.07 -13.57 -20.84
C ARG A 165 7.16 -13.91 -22.01
N LEU A 166 6.39 -12.94 -22.51
CA LEU A 166 5.53 -13.13 -23.68
C LEU A 166 6.33 -13.45 -24.95
N ARG A 167 7.48 -12.79 -25.17
CA ARG A 167 8.38 -13.09 -26.29
C ARG A 167 8.97 -14.49 -26.18
N ALA A 168 9.37 -14.92 -24.99
CA ALA A 168 9.90 -16.27 -24.75
C ALA A 168 8.84 -17.34 -25.05
N VAL A 169 7.62 -17.15 -24.57
CA VAL A 169 6.48 -18.04 -24.84
C VAL A 169 6.14 -18.08 -26.33
N ALA A 170 6.10 -16.92 -27.01
CA ALA A 170 5.85 -16.85 -28.45
C ALA A 170 6.93 -17.58 -29.28
N LYS A 171 8.20 -17.52 -28.84
CA LYS A 171 9.31 -18.24 -29.47
C LYS A 171 9.21 -19.75 -29.26
N ALA A 172 8.82 -20.20 -28.08
CA ALA A 172 8.60 -21.62 -27.78
C ALA A 172 7.45 -22.21 -28.61
N LEU A 173 6.34 -21.48 -28.78
CA LEU A 173 5.20 -21.93 -29.58
C LEU A 173 5.51 -22.03 -31.08
N ARG A 174 6.39 -21.17 -31.63
CA ARG A 174 6.85 -21.25 -33.02
C ARG A 174 7.88 -22.35 -33.29
N GLY A 175 8.53 -22.89 -32.25
CA GLY A 175 9.54 -23.94 -32.39
C GLY A 175 9.00 -25.37 -32.25
N SER A 176 7.73 -25.54 -31.85
CA SER A 176 7.07 -26.84 -31.66
C SER A 176 6.13 -27.24 -32.81
N GLY A 177 6.15 -26.55 -33.94
CA GLY A 177 5.40 -26.88 -35.16
C GLY A 177 6.32 -26.96 -36.36
#